data_AF-A0AAW2XLU2-F1
#
_entry.id   AF-A0AAW2XLU2-F1
#
_cell.length_a   1.000
_cell.length_b   1.000
_cell.length_c   1.000
_cell.angle_alpha   90.00
_cell.angle_beta   90.00
_cell.angle_gamma   90.00
#
_symmetry.space_group_name_H-M   'P 1'
#
loop_
_entity.id
_entity.type
_entity.pdbx_description
1 polymer ?
#
loop_
_entity_poly.entity_id
_entity_poly.type
_entity_poly.pdbx_seq_one_letter_code
_entity_poly.pdbx_strand_id
1 'polypeptide(L)' 'MEIKFLVVKEIIQSGKLSIEHIGTNSMIADPLTKGLSPEMFHEHTARMGIISLQDA' A
#
# COMPACT_ATOMS: atom_id res chain seq x y z
N MET A 1 -16.03 -20.82 -0.55
CA MET A 1 -14.71 -20.50 0.01
C MET A 1 -13.77 -20.27 -1.16
N GLU A 2 -13.39 -19.04 -1.46
CA GLU A 2 -12.50 -18.80 -2.62
C GLU A 2 -11.07 -19.26 -2.29
N ILE A 3 -10.44 -20.00 -3.21
CA ILE A 3 -9.08 -20.54 -3.07
C ILE A 3 -8.04 -19.45 -2.74
N LYS A 4 -8.28 -18.22 -3.24
CA LYS A 4 -7.43 -17.03 -3.04
C LYS A 4 -7.17 -16.74 -1.56
N PHE A 5 -8.18 -16.92 -0.71
CA PHE A 5 -8.08 -16.65 0.72
C PHE A 5 -7.38 -17.77 1.49
N LEU A 6 -7.43 -19.01 0.97
CA LEU A 6 -6.81 -20.17 1.62
C LEU A 6 -5.28 -20.08 1.62
N VAL A 7 -4.69 -19.71 0.47
CA VAL A 7 -3.23 -19.58 0.34
C VAL A 7 -2.69 -18.48 1.26
N VAL A 8 -3.33 -17.32 1.28
CA VAL A 8 -2.93 -16.20 2.14
C VAL A 8 -3.04 -16.59 3.62
N LYS A 9 -4.13 -17.26 4.02
CA LYS A 9 -4.34 -17.73 5.39
C LYS A 9 -3.26 -18.72 5.82
N GLU A 10 -2.88 -19.67 4.97
CA GLU A 10 -1.84 -20.66 5.26
C GLU A 10 -0.47 -19.99 5.48
N ILE A 11 -0.12 -19.01 4.65
CA ILE A 11 1.15 -18.26 4.78
C ILE A 11 1.18 -17.49 6.10
N ILE A 12 0.09 -16.83 6.48
CA ILE A 12 -0.02 -16.12 7.77
C ILE A 12 0.08 -17.10 8.94
N GLN A 13 -0.61 -18.24 8.87
CA GLN A 13 -0.54 -19.28 9.89
C GLN A 13 0.86 -19.90 10.03
N SER A 14 1.62 -19.96 8.93
CA SER A 14 3.02 -20.41 8.95
C SER A 14 3.99 -19.39 9.56
N GLY A 15 3.51 -18.19 9.92
CA GLY A 15 4.30 -17.10 10.49
C GLY A 15 5.21 -16.38 9.50
N LYS A 16 5.15 -16.72 8.21
CA LYS A 16 5.97 -16.10 7.16
C LYS A 16 5.49 -14.71 6.75
N LEU A 17 4.27 -14.34 7.10
CA LEU A 17 3.66 -13.04 6.81
C LEU A 17 2.84 -12.55 8.00
N SER A 18 3.05 -11.30 8.41
CA SER A 18 2.17 -10.57 9.31
C SER A 18 1.23 -9.66 8.51
N ILE A 19 0.01 -9.46 9.02
CA ILE A 19 -0.87 -8.40 8.55
C ILE A 19 -0.79 -7.27 9.56
N GLU A 20 -0.42 -6.09 9.09
CA GLU A 20 -0.39 -4.87 9.90
C GLU A 20 -1.43 -3.88 9.37
N HIS A 21 -2.10 -3.20 10.30
CA HIS A 21 -3.01 -2.12 9.94
C HIS A 21 -2.20 -0.83 9.74
N ILE A 22 -2.29 -0.28 8.55
CA ILE A 22 -1.72 1.03 8.21
C ILE A 22 -2.90 2.00 8.03
N GLY A 23 -2.85 3.13 8.71
CA GLY A 23 -3.89 4.16 8.56
C GLY A 23 -3.92 4.71 7.14
N THR A 24 -5.09 5.18 6.68
CA THR A 24 -5.33 5.64 5.30
C THR A 24 -4.31 6.65 4.79
N ASN A 25 -3.93 7.62 5.62
CA ASN A 25 -2.97 8.65 5.22
C ASN A 25 -1.56 8.05 5.01
N SER A 26 -1.25 6.94 5.67
CA SER A 26 0.04 6.26 5.51
C SER A 26 0.02 5.16 4.44
N MET A 27 -1.11 4.96 3.74
CA MET A 27 -1.29 3.84 2.82
C MET A 27 -0.61 4.09 1.47
N ILE A 28 0.64 3.67 1.34
CA ILE A 28 1.46 3.88 0.13
C ILE A 28 0.96 3.14 -1.13
N ALA A 29 0.03 2.19 -1.01
CA ALA A 29 -0.57 1.54 -2.19
C ALA A 29 -1.72 2.36 -2.81
N ASP A 30 -2.25 3.35 -2.11
CA ASP A 30 -3.37 4.15 -2.57
C ASP A 30 -3.06 4.91 -3.88
N PRO A 31 -1.88 5.54 -4.05
CA PRO A 31 -1.47 6.15 -5.33
C PRO A 31 -1.52 5.19 -6.53
N LEU A 32 -1.34 3.90 -6.30
CA LEU A 32 -1.27 2.88 -7.36
C LEU A 32 -2.63 2.23 -7.68
N THR A 33 -3.63 2.39 -6.81
CA THR A 33 -4.88 1.61 -6.88
C THR A 33 -6.15 2.45 -6.80
N LYS A 34 -6.06 3.74 -6.41
CA LYS A 34 -7.20 4.64 -6.21
C LYS A 34 -7.08 5.89 -7.07
N GLY A 35 -8.22 6.50 -7.38
CA GLY A 35 -8.28 7.87 -7.92
C GLY A 35 -8.18 8.89 -6.79
N LEU A 36 -6.96 9.26 -6.40
CA LEU A 36 -6.71 10.26 -5.36
C LEU A 36 -6.83 11.69 -5.89
N SER A 37 -7.12 12.65 -5.00
CA SER A 37 -6.92 14.06 -5.32
C SER A 37 -5.43 14.34 -5.55
N PRO A 38 -5.07 15.35 -6.36
CA PRO A 38 -3.67 15.68 -6.63
C PRO A 38 -2.83 15.93 -5.36
N GLU A 39 -3.42 16.58 -4.36
CA GLU A 39 -2.78 16.86 -3.06
C GLU A 39 -2.42 15.56 -2.32
N MET A 40 -3.39 14.65 -2.18
CA MET A 40 -3.19 13.39 -1.46
C MET A 40 -2.23 12.46 -2.22
N PHE A 41 -2.28 12.47 -3.55
CA PHE A 41 -1.31 11.75 -4.38
C PHE A 41 0.12 12.23 -4.13
N HIS A 42 0.33 13.55 -4.09
CA HIS A 42 1.66 14.13 -3.86
C HIS A 42 2.19 13.81 -2.45
N GLU A 43 1.36 13.94 -1.41
CA GLU A 43 1.74 13.61 -0.04
C GLU A 43 2.14 12.12 0.11
N HIS A 44 1.37 11.22 -0.50
CA HIS A 44 1.64 9.78 -0.43
C HIS A 44 2.86 9.37 -1.27
N THR A 45 3.07 9.96 -2.44
CA THR A 45 4.25 9.66 -3.28
C THR A 45 5.55 10.23 -2.69
N ALA A 46 5.49 11.41 -2.06
CA ALA A 46 6.61 11.94 -1.29
C ALA A 46 6.99 11.00 -0.13
N ARG A 47 6.01 10.44 0.59
CA ARG A 47 6.25 9.42 1.64
C ARG A 47 6.86 8.12 1.12
N MET A 48 6.64 7.78 -0.16
CA MET A 48 7.31 6.66 -0.82
C MET A 48 8.76 6.97 -1.23
N GLY A 49 9.21 8.22 -1.11
CA GLY A 49 10.51 8.66 -1.62
C GLY A 49 10.56 8.83 -3.14
N ILE A 50 9.39 8.95 -3.78
CA ILE A 50 9.29 9.25 -5.21
C ILE A 50 9.45 10.76 -5.38
N ILE A 51 10.63 11.19 -5.82
CA ILE A 51 10.89 12.59 -6.21
C ILE A 51 10.44 12.82 -7.64
N SER A 52 9.74 13.94 -7.88
CA SER A 52 9.45 14.37 -9.24
C SER A 52 10.77 14.76 -9.92
N LEU A 53 10.93 14.40 -11.19
CA LEU A 53 12.07 14.82 -12.01
C LEU A 53 12.20 16.35 -12.13
N GLN A 54 11.13 17.09 -11.82
CA GLN A 54 11.09 18.56 -11.83
C GLN A 54 11.62 19.17 -10.52
N ASP A 55 11.74 18.36 -9.46
CA ASP A 55 12.22 18.78 -8.14
C ASP A 55 13.74 18.50 -7.97
N ALA A 56 14.40 18.02 -9.03
CA ALA A 56 15.82 17.61 -9.06
C ALA A 56 16.72 18.62 -9.80
#